data_AF-A0A5C6BW11-F1
#
_entry.id   AF-A0A5C6BW11-F1
#
_cell.length_a   1.000
_cell.length_b   1.000
_cell.length_c   1.000
_cell.angle_alpha   90.00
_cell.angle_beta   90.00
_cell.angle_gamma   90.00
#
_symmetry.space_group_name_H-M   'P 1'
#
loop_
_entity.id
_entity.type
_entity.pdbx_description
1 polymer ?
#
loop_
_entity_poly.entity_id
_entity_poly.type
_entity_poly.pdbx_seq_one_letter_code
_entity_poly.pdbx_strand_id
1 'polypeptide(L)'
;MANHPNKEIHAALAVAAAAGWTVKKSGPRAHAWGTIRCGFGHKKCWMAIYSTPRNPQNHAKQIQRKVFACPGPDGDSEESDDRIQVSGGSKPPGK
;
A
#
# COMPACT_ATOMS: atom_id res chain seq x y z
N MET A 1 14.63 -8.18 -7.99
CA MET A 1 13.46 -7.34 -7.62
C MET A 1 12.17 -8.16 -7.71
N ALA A 2 11.21 -7.88 -6.84
CA ALA A 2 9.95 -8.60 -6.77
C ALA A 2 9.06 -8.22 -7.97
N ASN A 3 9.14 -9.00 -9.06
CA ASN A 3 8.46 -8.67 -10.32
C ASN A 3 6.94 -8.87 -10.18
N HIS A 4 6.17 -7.78 -10.25
CA HIS A 4 4.71 -7.80 -10.29
C HIS A 4 4.27 -7.78 -11.77
N PRO A 5 3.26 -8.58 -12.19
CA PRO A 5 2.84 -8.62 -13.60
C PRO A 5 2.38 -7.26 -14.14
N ASN A 6 1.85 -6.39 -13.27
CA ASN A 6 1.52 -5.01 -13.61
C ASN A 6 2.73 -4.08 -13.50
N LYS A 7 3.11 -3.47 -14.63
CA LYS A 7 4.19 -2.48 -14.72
C LYS A 7 4.05 -1.29 -13.75
N GLU A 8 2.83 -0.83 -13.52
CA GLU A 8 2.54 0.32 -12.65
C GLU A 8 2.92 0.02 -11.19
N ILE A 9 2.53 -1.17 -10.72
CA ILE A 9 2.83 -1.63 -9.35
C ILE A 9 4.32 -1.90 -9.21
N HIS A 10 4.95 -2.44 -10.26
CA HIS A 10 6.40 -2.62 -10.29
C HIS A 10 7.16 -1.28 -10.16
N ALA A 11 6.73 -0.24 -10.88
CA ALA A 11 7.32 1.09 -10.75
C ALA A 11 7.13 1.66 -9.33
N ALA A 12 5.95 1.51 -8.74
CA ALA A 12 5.71 1.93 -7.36
C ALA A 12 6.59 1.18 -6.33
N LEU A 13 6.80 -0.12 -6.54
CA LEU A 13 7.70 -0.93 -5.72
C LEU A 13 9.16 -0.48 -5.84
N ALA A 14 9.60 -0.07 -7.03
CA ALA A 14 10.94 0.48 -7.23
C ALA A 14 11.15 1.79 -6.47
N VAL A 15 10.15 2.69 -6.50
CA VAL A 15 10.17 3.93 -5.71
C VAL A 15 10.20 3.63 -4.22
N ALA A 16 9.40 2.66 -3.75
CA ALA A 16 9.40 2.24 -2.36
C ALA A 16 10.79 1.72 -1.92
N ALA A 17 11.41 0.86 -2.73
CA ALA A 17 12.74 0.33 -2.44
C ALA A 17 13.81 1.45 -2.40
N ALA A 18 13.74 2.42 -3.32
CA ALA A 18 14.63 3.58 -3.32
C ALA A 18 14.46 4.47 -2.07
N ALA A 19 13.23 4.55 -1.54
CA ALA A 19 12.92 5.27 -0.30
C ALA A 19 13.25 4.48 0.98
N GLY A 20 13.91 3.32 0.88
CA GLY A 20 14.27 2.50 2.04
C GLY A 20 13.13 1.64 2.60
N TRP A 21 12.08 1.39 1.82
CA TRP A 21 11.02 0.46 2.20
C TRP A 21 11.38 -0.98 1.83
N THR A 22 11.00 -1.91 2.72
CA THR A 22 11.19 -3.35 2.54
C THR A 22 9.94 -3.99 1.95
N VAL A 23 10.11 -4.75 0.88
CA VAL A 23 9.03 -5.48 0.20
C VAL A 23 9.10 -6.95 0.57
N LYS A 24 8.03 -7.49 1.15
CA LYS A 24 7.89 -8.90 1.49
C LYS A 24 6.81 -9.54 0.63
N LYS A 25 7.18 -10.51 -0.21
CA LYS A 25 6.21 -11.30 -0.97
C LYS A 25 5.43 -12.22 -0.04
N SER A 26 4.13 -12.31 -0.26
CA SER A 26 3.25 -13.27 0.41
C SER A 26 3.26 -14.59 -0.36
N GLY A 27 2.90 -15.68 0.33
CA GLY A 27 2.92 -17.03 -0.26
C GLY A 27 1.92 -17.20 -1.41
N PRO A 28 2.07 -18.27 -2.21
CA PRO A 28 1.31 -18.49 -3.45
C PRO A 28 -0.21 -18.71 -3.27
N ARG A 29 -0.68 -18.96 -2.04
CA ARG A 29 -2.12 -19.10 -1.71
C ARG A 29 -2.72 -17.85 -1.05
N ALA A 30 -1.95 -16.78 -0.91
CA ALA A 30 -2.44 -15.55 -0.31
C ALA A 30 -3.19 -14.69 -1.35
N HIS A 31 -4.33 -14.14 -0.95
CA HIS A 31 -5.05 -13.14 -1.76
C HIS A 31 -4.27 -11.83 -1.94
N ALA A 32 -3.24 -11.61 -1.13
CA ALA A 32 -2.28 -10.53 -1.28
C ALA A 32 -1.02 -11.06 -1.98
N TRP A 33 -0.49 -10.29 -2.93
CA TRP A 33 0.80 -10.54 -3.58
C TRP A 33 1.96 -10.37 -2.59
N GLY A 34 1.84 -9.40 -1.68
CA GLY A 34 2.86 -9.10 -0.71
C GLY A 34 2.47 -7.98 0.24
N THR A 35 3.41 -7.60 1.10
CA THR A 35 3.30 -6.46 1.99
C THR A 35 4.57 -5.62 1.87
N ILE A 36 4.44 -4.31 2.01
CA ILE A 36 5.57 -3.40 2.15
C ILE A 36 5.58 -2.84 3.55
N ARG A 37 6.79 -2.67 4.10
CA ARG A 37 7.02 -2.11 5.42
C ARG A 37 8.13 -1.08 5.33
N CYS A 38 7.94 0.01 6.05
CA CYS A 38 8.95 1.03 6.19
C CYS A 38 10.19 0.48 6.93
N GLY A 39 11.39 0.84 6.47
CA GLY A 39 12.66 0.48 7.12
C GLY A 39 12.94 1.26 8.41
N PHE A 40 12.24 2.37 8.66
CA PHE A 40 12.42 3.25 9.81
C PHE A 40 11.72 2.77 11.11
N GLY A 41 11.07 1.59 11.10
CA GLY A 41 10.46 1.02 12.32
C GLY A 41 9.05 1.51 12.67
N HIS A 42 8.43 2.32 11.80
CA HIS A 42 7.07 2.80 12.01
C HIS A 42 6.01 1.68 11.94
N LYS A 43 5.22 1.51 13.00
CA LYS A 43 4.13 0.52 13.06
C LYS A 43 2.97 0.82 12.10
N LYS A 44 2.73 2.09 11.76
CA LYS A 44 1.65 2.54 10.86
C LYS A 44 2.06 2.61 9.38
N CYS A 45 3.36 2.56 9.07
CA CYS A 45 3.89 2.63 7.70
C CYS A 45 4.07 1.24 7.11
N TRP A 46 2.95 0.55 6.90
CA TRP A 46 2.89 -0.69 6.14
C TRP A 46 1.67 -0.70 5.22
N MET A 47 1.74 -1.47 4.13
CA MET A 47 0.64 -1.61 3.19
C MET A 47 0.66 -3.00 2.54
N ALA A 48 -0.52 -3.60 2.36
CA ALA A 48 -0.67 -4.83 1.59
C ALA A 48 -0.81 -4.52 0.08
N ILE A 49 -0.11 -5.31 -0.73
CA ILE A 49 -0.17 -5.27 -2.19
C ILE A 49 -1.02 -6.43 -2.66
N TYR A 50 -2.07 -6.13 -3.42
CA TYR A 50 -2.96 -7.12 -3.98
C TYR A 50 -2.57 -7.45 -5.42
N SER A 51 -2.72 -8.72 -5.81
CA SER A 51 -2.39 -9.21 -7.14
C SER A 51 -3.40 -8.76 -8.21
N THR A 52 -4.67 -8.63 -7.81
CA THR A 52 -5.83 -8.34 -8.68
C THR A 52 -6.57 -7.06 -8.28
N PRO A 53 -5.92 -5.88 -8.32
CA PRO A 53 -6.64 -4.63 -8.13
C PRO A 53 -7.50 -4.34 -9.37
N ARG A 54 -8.72 -3.85 -9.16
CA ARG A 54 -9.61 -3.42 -10.26
C ARG A 54 -8.98 -2.33 -11.14
N ASN A 55 -8.11 -1.50 -10.56
CA ASN A 55 -7.35 -0.47 -11.25
C ASN A 55 -5.88 -0.48 -10.78
N PRO A 56 -4.94 -1.09 -11.53
CA PRO A 56 -3.54 -1.23 -11.11
C PRO A 56 -2.81 0.12 -10.99
N GLN A 57 -3.17 1.11 -11.81
CA GLN A 57 -2.58 2.46 -11.78
C GLN A 57 -2.91 3.20 -10.48
N ASN A 58 -4.16 3.14 -10.03
CA ASN A 58 -4.56 3.76 -8.77
C ASN A 58 -3.92 3.05 -7.57
N HIS A 59 -3.82 1.72 -7.63
CA HIS A 59 -3.13 0.95 -6.59
C HIS A 59 -1.65 1.32 -6.49
N ALA A 60 -0.97 1.47 -7.63
CA ALA A 60 0.41 1.95 -7.69
C ALA A 60 0.58 3.36 -7.10
N LYS A 61 -0.32 4.30 -7.43
CA LYS A 61 -0.33 5.64 -6.86
C LYS A 61 -0.55 5.62 -5.34
N GLN A 62 -1.40 4.73 -4.83
CA GLN A 62 -1.60 4.57 -3.38
C GLN A 62 -0.33 4.11 -2.67
N ILE A 63 0.39 3.14 -3.25
CA ILE A 63 1.69 2.69 -2.73
C ILE A 63 2.66 3.88 -2.67
N GLN A 64 2.81 4.62 -3.78
CA GLN A 64 3.69 5.78 -3.83
C GLN A 64 3.31 6.83 -2.80
N ARG A 65 2.02 7.21 -2.72
CA ARG A 65 1.53 8.17 -1.72
C ARG A 65 1.85 7.72 -0.29
N LYS A 66 1.72 6.43 0.03
CA LYS A 66 2.05 5.92 1.37
C LYS A 66 3.56 5.97 1.67
N VAL A 67 4.38 5.75 0.64
CA VAL A 67 5.84 5.89 0.72
C VAL A 67 6.23 7.34 0.96
N PHE A 68 5.66 8.29 0.22
CA PHE A 68 5.93 9.73 0.36
C PHE A 68 5.31 10.33 1.63
N ALA A 69 4.16 9.82 2.08
CA ALA A 69 3.55 10.20 3.35
C ALA A 69 4.27 9.58 4.55
N CYS A 70 5.37 8.85 4.35
CA CYS A 70 6.19 8.39 5.45
C CYS A 70 6.88 9.61 6.08
N PRO A 71 6.79 9.80 7.40
CA PRO A 71 7.45 10.92 8.08
C PRO A 71 9.00 10.91 8.02
N GLY A 72 9.62 9.94 7.34
CA GLY A 72 11.07 9.74 7.39
C GLY A 72 11.58 9.31 8.77
N PRO A 73 12.90 9.33 9.02
CA PRO A 73 13.47 8.98 10.31
C PRO A 73 13.13 9.96 11.45
N ASP A 74 12.66 11.17 11.13
CA ASP A 74 12.49 12.27 12.09
C ASP A 74 11.04 12.60 12.45
N GLY A 75 10.04 12.02 11.79
CA GLY A 75 8.64 12.42 11.97
C GLY A 75 7.82 11.50 12.89
N ASP A 76 8.02 11.65 14.19
CA ASP A 76 6.99 11.34 15.19
C ASP A 76 6.36 12.67 15.62
N SER A 77 5.38 13.16 14.85
CA SER A 77 4.49 14.25 15.29
C SER A 77 3.21 14.21 14.46
N GLU A 78 2.18 13.68 15.11
CA GLU A 78 0.74 13.86 14.85
C GLU A 78 0.35 14.84 13.73
N GLU A 79 -0.22 14.32 12.64
CA GLU A 79 -1.20 15.07 11.84
C GLU A 79 -2.37 14.13 11.57
N SER A 80 -3.51 14.53 12.12
CA SER A 80 -4.80 13.86 12.09
C SER A 80 -5.24 13.53 10.65
N ASP A 81 -5.47 12.25 10.37
CA ASP A 81 -6.31 11.82 9.25
C ASP A 81 -7.77 12.14 9.60
N ASP A 82 -8.11 13.42 9.59
CA ASP A 82 -9.49 13.89 9.56
C ASP A 82 -10.06 13.53 8.17
N ARG A 83 -10.90 12.49 8.17
CA ARG A 83 -12.00 12.23 7.23
C ARG A 83 -11.64 11.95 5.76
N ILE A 84 -11.84 10.69 5.36
CA ILE A 84 -12.91 10.37 4.40
C ILE A 84 -13.62 9.08 4.86
N GLN A 85 -14.66 9.26 5.67
CA GLN A 85 -15.71 8.27 5.87
C GLN A 85 -16.62 8.32 4.63
N VAL A 86 -16.31 7.55 3.58
CA VAL A 86 -17.29 7.28 2.51
C VAL A 86 -18.29 6.26 3.04
N SER A 87 -19.41 6.79 3.49
CA SER A 87 -20.69 6.11 3.62
C SER A 87 -21.12 5.54 2.27
N GLY A 88 -21.50 4.26 2.21
CA GLY A 88 -22.23 3.67 1.07
C GLY A 88 -21.86 2.21 0.85
N GLY A 89 -22.75 1.23 1.01
CA GLY A 89 -24.17 1.28 1.30
C GLY A 89 -24.68 -0.11 1.65
N SER A 90 -25.75 -0.14 2.44
CA SER A 90 -26.53 -1.33 2.74
C SER A 90 -26.94 -2.03 1.44
N LYS A 91 -26.48 -3.26 1.25
CA LYS A 91 -27.08 -4.18 0.28
C LYS A 91 -28.30 -4.83 0.96
N PRO A 92 -29.54 -4.59 0.52
CA PRO A 92 -30.67 -5.35 1.03
C PRO A 92 -30.62 -6.76 0.43
N PRO A 93 -30.93 -7.82 1.18
CA PRO A 93 -31.37 -9.07 0.58
C PRO A 93 -32.87 -8.99 0.29
N GLY A 94 -33.24 -8.89 -0.99
CA GLY A 94 -34.44 -9.54 -1.54
C GLY A 94 -33.93 -10.76 -2.33
N LYS A 95 -34.49 -11.95 -2.23
CA LYS A 95 -35.89 -12.37 -2.13
C LYS A 95 -35.97 -13.63 -1.25
#